data_AF-A0A822BDK9-F1
#
_entry.id   AF-A0A822BDK9-F1
#
_cell.length_a   1.000
_cell.length_b   1.000
_cell.length_c   1.000
_cell.angle_alpha   90.00
_cell.angle_beta   90.00
_cell.angle_gamma   90.00
#
_symmetry.space_group_name_H-M   'P 1'
#
loop_
_entity.id
_entity.type
_entity.pdbx_description
1 polymer ?
#
loop_
_entity_poly.entity_id
_entity_poly.type
_entity_poly.pdbx_seq_one_letter_code
_entity_poly.pdbx_strand_id
1 'polypeptide(L)' 'MIRDTERFRKEDEMQYNRIQAKNSLESYCFDMKTKINNRQLRDKIDANNKKKIINTIEYALKWIEYNQ' A
#
# COMPACT_ATOMS: atom_id res chain seq x y z
N MET A 1 -21.87 -25.48 -16.08
CA MET A 1 -21.59 -25.95 -14.70
C MET A 1 -20.10 -25.98 -14.38
N ILE A 2 -19.26 -26.90 -14.89
CA ILE A 2 -17.82 -26.91 -14.53
C ILE A 2 -17.07 -25.64 -14.99
N ARG A 3 -17.34 -25.15 -16.20
CA ARG A 3 -16.78 -23.90 -16.74
C ARG A 3 -17.15 -22.66 -15.93
N ASP A 4 -18.36 -22.63 -15.38
CA ASP A 4 -18.85 -21.50 -14.58
C ASP A 4 -18.18 -21.52 -13.21
N THR A 5 -18.05 -22.69 -12.59
CA THR A 5 -17.33 -22.88 -11.33
C THR A 5 -15.87 -22.45 -11.42
N GLU A 6 -15.15 -22.82 -12.49
CA GLU A 6 -13.76 -22.37 -12.69
C GLU A 6 -13.66 -20.86 -12.93
N ARG A 7 -14.63 -20.27 -13.61
CA ARG A 7 -14.68 -18.82 -13.84
C ARG A 7 -14.86 -18.07 -12.53
N PHE A 8 -15.84 -18.46 -11.71
CA PHE A 8 -16.06 -17.84 -10.40
C PHE A 8 -14.84 -18.00 -9.49
N ARG A 9 -14.21 -19.19 -9.47
CA ARG A 9 -12.98 -19.41 -8.69
C ARG A 9 -11.86 -18.43 -9.09
N LYS A 10 -11.67 -18.19 -10.39
CA LYS A 10 -10.66 -17.23 -10.89
C LYS A 10 -11.03 -15.79 -10.56
N GLU A 11 -12.30 -15.42 -10.68
CA GLU A 11 -12.79 -14.09 -10.31
C GLU A 11 -12.58 -13.83 -8.80
N ASP A 12 -12.91 -14.81 -7.95
CA ASP A 12 -12.69 -14.74 -6.50
C ASP A 12 -11.20 -14.66 -6.14
N GLU A 13 -10.34 -15.47 -6.76
CA GLU A 13 -8.88 -15.39 -6.58
C GLU A 13 -8.33 -14.02 -6.98
N MET A 14 -8.81 -13.45 -8.09
CA MET A 14 -8.39 -12.12 -8.53
C MET A 14 -8.82 -11.03 -7.54
N GLN A 15 -10.05 -11.09 -7.01
CA GLN A 15 -10.49 -10.13 -6.00
C GLN A 15 -9.71 -10.29 -4.69
N TYR A 16 -9.52 -11.53 -4.24
CA TYR A 16 -8.72 -11.83 -3.06
C TYR A 16 -7.30 -11.27 -3.16
N ASN A 17 -6.61 -11.56 -4.28
CA ASN A 17 -5.25 -11.08 -4.52
C ASN A 17 -5.20 -9.54 -4.59
N ARG A 18 -6.19 -8.89 -5.20
CA ARG A 18 -6.30 -7.43 -5.24
C ARG A 18 -6.41 -6.84 -3.83
N ILE A 19 -7.26 -7.40 -2.99
CA ILE A 19 -7.46 -6.94 -1.61
C ILE A 19 -6.18 -7.16 -0.78
N GLN A 20 -5.56 -8.35 -0.89
CA GLN A 20 -4.32 -8.65 -0.19
C GLN A 20 -3.17 -7.71 -0.57
N ALA A 21 -2.99 -7.46 -1.88
CA ALA A 21 -1.97 -6.54 -2.36
C ALA A 21 -2.20 -5.11 -1.84
N LYS A 22 -3.47 -4.67 -1.82
CA LYS A 22 -3.86 -3.37 -1.27
C LYS A 22 -3.55 -3.25 0.22
N ASN A 23 -4.00 -4.20 1.03
CA ASN A 23 -3.77 -4.19 2.47
C ASN A 23 -2.27 -4.24 2.81
N SER A 24 -1.48 -4.97 2.02
CA SER A 24 -0.03 -5.04 2.15
C SER A 24 0.64 -3.69 1.88
N LEU A 25 0.21 -3.00 0.80
CA LEU A 25 0.72 -1.67 0.46
C LEU A 25 0.36 -0.65 1.54
N GLU A 26 -0.90 -0.68 2.01
CA GLU A 26 -1.39 0.21 3.05
C GLU A 26 -0.57 0.06 4.35
N SER A 27 -0.39 -1.18 4.80
CA SER A 27 0.43 -1.51 5.97
C SER A 27 1.86 -0.99 5.83
N TYR A 28 2.48 -1.23 4.68
CA TYR A 28 3.83 -0.75 4.39
C TYR A 28 3.93 0.78 4.42
N CYS A 29 2.95 1.48 3.85
CA CYS A 29 2.88 2.94 3.87
C CYS A 29 2.82 3.50 5.30
N PHE A 30 2.01 2.91 6.18
CA PHE A 30 1.92 3.30 7.59
C PHE A 30 3.22 3.00 8.36
N ASP A 31 3.79 1.83 8.16
CA ASP A 31 5.08 1.46 8.76
C ASP A 31 6.20 2.42 8.35
N MET A 32 6.26 2.77 7.07
CA MET A 32 7.29 3.65 6.53
C MET A 32 7.11 5.09 7.04
N LYS A 33 5.87 5.58 7.14
CA LYS A 33 5.56 6.89 7.73
C LYS A 33 6.04 6.96 9.18
N THR A 34 5.84 5.88 9.94
CA THR A 34 6.31 5.77 11.34
C THR A 34 7.84 5.77 11.41
N LYS A 35 8.51 4.95 10.58
CA LYS A 35 9.99 4.85 10.55
C LYS A 35 10.65 6.17 10.20
N ILE A 36 10.15 6.91 9.21
CA ILE A 36 10.72 8.21 8.76
C ILE A 36 10.56 9.32 9.81
N ASN A 37 9.55 9.21 10.66
CA ASN A 37 9.33 10.16 11.75
C ASN A 37 10.11 9.80 13.02
N ASN A 38 10.75 8.63 13.07
CA ASN A 38 11.63 8.26 14.17
C ASN A 38 12.89 9.16 14.19
N ARG A 39 13.27 9.65 15.38
CA ARG A 39 14.45 10.51 15.60
C ARG A 39 15.74 9.92 15.01
N GLN A 40 15.94 8.61 15.09
CA GLN A 40 17.17 7.96 14.61
C GLN A 40 17.34 8.03 13.08
N LEU A 41 16.25 8.04 12.33
CA LEU A 41 16.26 8.11 10.87
C LEU A 41 16.08 9.53 10.36
N ARG A 42 15.35 10.37 11.11
CA ARG A 42 15.11 11.77 10.77
C ARG A 42 16.40 12.55 10.55
N ASP A 43 17.43 12.33 11.36
CA ASP A 43 18.69 13.07 11.26
C ASP A 43 19.66 12.47 10.23
N LYS A 44 19.35 11.27 9.71
CA LYS A 44 20.15 10.57 8.67
C LYS A 44 19.62 10.80 7.25
N ILE A 45 18.44 11.37 7.11
CA ILE A 45 17.77 11.63 5.84
C ILE A 45 17.70 13.13 5.64
N ASP A 46 18.14 13.63 4.48
CA ASP A 46 18.02 15.04 4.16
C ASP A 46 16.55 15.46 4.07
N ALA A 47 16.27 16.73 4.38
CA ALA A 47 14.92 17.25 4.43
C ALA A 47 14.16 17.11 3.09
N ASN A 48 14.87 17.15 1.96
CA ASN A 48 14.26 17.05 0.63
C ASN A 48 13.78 15.62 0.34
N ASN A 49 14.64 14.62 0.58
CA ASN A 49 14.28 13.21 0.45
C ASN A 49 13.22 12.82 1.47
N LYS A 50 13.29 13.31 2.70
CA LYS A 50 12.23 13.11 3.69
C LYS A 50 10.88 13.60 3.17
N LYS A 51 10.83 14.82 2.62
CA LYS A 51 9.62 15.39 2.04
C LYS A 51 9.10 14.57 0.86
N LYS A 52 9.98 14.14 -0.04
CA LYS A 52 9.62 13.28 -1.17
C LYS A 52 8.98 11.98 -0.69
N ILE A 53 9.58 11.31 0.29
CA ILE A 53 9.06 10.03 0.76
C ILE A 53 7.69 10.20 1.44
N ILE A 54 7.52 11.23 2.28
CA ILE A 54 6.23 11.53 2.93
C ILE A 54 5.16 11.81 1.87
N ASN A 55 5.46 12.65 0.88
CA ASN A 55 4.53 12.97 -0.21
C ASN A 55 4.11 11.71 -0.99
N THR A 56 5.06 10.83 -1.31
CA THR A 56 4.77 9.57 -2.02
C THR A 56 3.88 8.65 -1.18
N ILE A 57 4.14 8.53 0.13
CA ILE A 57 3.31 7.75 1.05
C ILE A 57 1.88 8.30 1.10
N GLU A 58 1.74 9.62 1.24
CA GLU A 58 0.42 10.27 1.30
C GLU A 58 -0.35 10.13 -0.02
N TYR A 59 0.34 10.22 -1.15
CA TYR A 59 -0.25 9.95 -2.45
C TYR A 59 -0.75 8.50 -2.57
N ALA A 60 0.07 7.53 -2.15
CA ALA A 60 -0.30 6.12 -2.18
C ALA A 60 -1.51 5.82 -1.28
N LEU A 61 -1.54 6.36 -0.05
CA LEU A 61 -2.67 6.20 0.86
C LEU A 61 -3.96 6.82 0.30
N LYS A 62 -3.89 8.04 -0.27
CA LYS A 62 -5.04 8.65 -0.94
C LYS A 62 -5.55 7.83 -2.12
N TRP A 63 -4.63 7.26 -2.90
CA TRP A 63 -5.01 6.38 -4.00
C TRP A 63 -5.71 5.12 -3.48
N ILE A 64 -5.23 4.53 -2.39
CA ILE A 64 -5.84 3.36 -1.72
C ILE A 64 -7.26 3.69 -1.22
N GLU A 65 -7.46 4.84 -0.57
CA GLU A 65 -8.76 5.31 -0.10
C GLU A 65 -9.75 5.54 -1.25
N TYR A 66 -9.30 6.21 -2.34
CA TYR A 66 -10.15 6.47 -3.50
C TYR A 66 -10.53 5.19 -4.27
N ASN A 67 -9.70 4.15 -4.18
CA ASN A 67 -9.92 2.86 -4.82
C ASN A 67 -10.35 1.78 -3.79
N GLN A 68 -11.04 2.18 -2.70
CA GLN A 68 -11.79 1.26 -1.82
C GLN A 68 -12.98 0.64 -2.51
#